data_AF-A0A7C9MX01-F1
#
_entry.id   AF-A0A7C9MX01-F1
#
_cell.length_a   1.000
_cell.length_b   1.000
_cell.length_c   1.000
_cell.angle_alpha   90.00
_cell.angle_beta   90.00
_cell.angle_gamma   90.00
#
_symmetry.space_group_name_H-M   'P 1'
#
loop_
_entity.id
_entity.type
_entity.pdbx_description
1 polymer ?
#
loop_
_entity_poly.entity_id
_entity_poly.type
_entity_poly.pdbx_seq_one_letter_code
_entity_poly.pdbx_strand_id
1 'polypeptide(L)'
;MILRCRLCHAAIAAFDPARLTPPLTSAVFGPLAPGFPPPFLPGTPWDEARCPHCRHHPQGYDPAGRESLATDAGETPLPRLQTADAKRKTAKRGN
;
A
#
# COMPACT_ATOMS: atom_id res chain seq x y z
N MET A 1 11.20 -3.42 -6.14
CA MET A 1 10.44 -4.35 -5.29
C MET A 1 9.12 -4.67 -5.97
N ILE A 2 8.53 -5.85 -5.73
CA ILE A 2 7.29 -6.29 -6.35
C ILE A 2 6.17 -6.28 -5.31
N LEU A 3 5.11 -5.50 -5.57
CA LEU A 3 3.87 -5.54 -4.81
C LEU A 3 3.16 -6.87 -5.08
N ARG A 4 2.76 -7.56 -4.01
CA ARG A 4 1.95 -8.78 -4.06
C ARG A 4 0.58 -8.56 -3.44
N CYS A 5 -0.42 -9.28 -3.95
CA CYS A 5 -1.72 -9.34 -3.31
C CYS A 5 -1.63 -10.13 -1.99
N ARG A 6 -2.15 -9.60 -0.89
CA ARG A 6 -2.25 -10.35 0.38
C ARG A 6 -3.21 -11.53 0.34
N LEU A 7 -4.16 -11.55 -0.59
CA LEU A 7 -5.16 -12.62 -0.66
C LEU A 7 -4.74 -13.75 -1.59
N CYS A 8 -4.37 -13.43 -2.83
CA CYS A 8 -4.02 -14.44 -3.81
C CYS A 8 -2.51 -14.57 -4.07
N HIS A 9 -1.68 -13.76 -3.39
CA HIS A 9 -0.21 -13.76 -3.48
C HIS A 9 0.37 -13.48 -4.87
N ALA A 10 -0.47 -13.13 -5.85
CA ALA A 10 -0.07 -12.77 -7.19
C ALA A 10 0.80 -11.51 -7.19
N ALA A 11 1.80 -11.48 -8.06
CA ALA A 11 2.57 -10.27 -8.34
C ALA A 11 1.66 -9.27 -9.07
N ILE A 12 1.59 -8.05 -8.57
CA ILE A 12 0.72 -7.01 -9.12
C ILE A 12 1.54 -5.96 -9.84
N ALA A 13 2.51 -5.35 -9.16
CA ALA A 13 3.20 -4.16 -9.66
C ALA A 13 4.67 -4.17 -9.27
N ALA A 14 5.52 -3.54 -10.08
CA ALA A 14 6.85 -3.13 -9.63
C ALA A 14 6.75 -1.74 -8.98
N PHE A 15 7.49 -1.51 -7.90
CA PHE A 15 7.62 -0.20 -7.29
C PHE A 15 9.01 -0.02 -6.67
N ASP A 16 9.37 1.23 -6.45
CA ASP A 16 10.56 1.64 -5.72
C ASP A 16 10.15 2.07 -4.29
N PRO A 17 10.59 1.37 -3.23
CA PRO A 17 10.23 1.73 -1.86
C PRO A 17 10.67 3.15 -1.47
N ALA A 18 11.72 3.69 -2.09
CA ALA A 18 12.16 5.07 -1.85
C ALA A 18 11.18 6.12 -2.40
N ARG A 19 10.30 5.73 -3.33
CA ARG A 19 9.28 6.60 -3.95
C ARG A 19 7.89 6.47 -3.32
N LEU A 20 7.74 5.67 -2.27
CA LEU A 20 6.49 5.58 -1.53
C LEU A 20 6.28 6.88 -0.74
N THR A 21 5.55 7.83 -1.31
CA THR A 21 5.18 9.07 -0.64
C THR A 21 3.68 9.14 -0.43
N PRO A 22 3.19 9.38 0.80
CA PRO A 22 1.78 9.64 1.03
C PRO A 22 1.32 10.98 0.42
N PRO A 23 0.07 11.10 -0.08
CA PRO A 23 -0.90 10.03 -0.25
C PRO A 23 -0.46 9.05 -1.36
N LEU A 24 -0.59 7.75 -1.09
CA LEU A 24 -0.27 6.74 -2.09
C LEU A 24 -1.27 6.79 -3.25
N THR A 25 -0.73 6.74 -4.46
CA THR A 25 -1.51 6.70 -5.70
C THR A 25 -1.00 5.57 -6.58
N SER A 26 -1.78 5.16 -7.58
CA SER A 26 -1.34 4.18 -8.56
C SER A 26 -0.05 4.55 -9.29
N ALA A 27 0.32 5.84 -9.33
CA ALA A 27 1.48 6.32 -10.07
C ALA A 27 2.83 5.78 -9.56
N VAL A 28 2.92 5.36 -8.29
CA VAL A 28 4.15 4.75 -7.74
C VAL A 28 4.29 3.27 -8.13
N PHE A 29 3.25 2.69 -8.72
CA PHE A 29 3.17 1.28 -9.10
C PHE A 29 3.27 1.14 -10.62
N GLY A 30 4.44 0.70 -11.09
CA GLY A 30 4.74 0.44 -12.48
C GLY A 30 4.44 -1.00 -12.93
N PRO A 31 4.60 -1.27 -14.23
CA PRO A 31 4.45 -2.62 -14.79
C PRO A 31 5.48 -3.59 -14.21
N LEU A 32 5.11 -4.87 -14.13
CA LEU A 32 5.99 -5.94 -13.61
C LEU A 32 7.25 -6.14 -14.44
N ALA A 33 7.16 -5.90 -15.75
CA ALA A 33 8.27 -6.01 -16.68
C ALA A 33 8.11 -5.00 -17.83
N PRO A 34 9.20 -4.61 -18.50
CA PRO A 34 9.13 -3.78 -19.71
C PRO A 34 8.21 -4.41 -20.76
N GLY A 35 7.33 -3.59 -21.35
CA GLY A 35 6.36 -4.05 -22.37
C GLY A 35 5.04 -4.58 -21.82
N PHE A 36 4.87 -4.70 -20.50
CA PHE A 36 3.58 -5.05 -19.89
C PHE A 36 2.76 -3.80 -19.54
N PRO A 37 1.42 -3.88 -19.54
CA PRO A 37 0.58 -2.77 -19.13
C PRO A 37 0.79 -2.44 -17.64
N PRO A 38 0.62 -1.16 -17.25
CA PRO A 38 0.55 -0.78 -15.86
C PRO A 38 -0.58 -1.56 -15.14
N PRO A 39 -0.38 -1.93 -13.87
CA PRO A 39 -1.33 -2.78 -13.15
C PRO A 39 -2.60 -2.04 -12.73
N PHE A 40 -2.54 -0.71 -12.68
CA PHE A 40 -3.63 0.16 -12.29
C PHE A 40 -3.77 1.29 -13.31
N LEU A 41 -4.95 1.89 -13.39
CA LEU A 41 -5.14 3.06 -14.22
C LEU A 41 -4.36 4.26 -13.63
N PRO A 42 -3.81 5.15 -14.48
CA PRO A 42 -3.17 6.37 -14.01
C PRO A 42 -4.13 7.21 -13.16
N GLY A 43 -3.68 7.63 -11.97
CA GLY A 43 -4.47 8.47 -11.07
C GLY A 43 -5.48 7.72 -10.18
N THR A 44 -5.59 6.39 -10.29
CA THR A 44 -6.37 5.59 -9.34
C THR A 44 -5.85 5.82 -7.92
N PRO A 45 -6.70 6.27 -6.98
CA PRO A 45 -6.30 6.39 -5.59
C PRO A 45 -6.04 5.00 -5.01
N TRP A 46 -5.10 4.89 -4.07
CA TRP A 46 -4.73 3.59 -3.51
C TRP A 46 -5.91 2.81 -2.94
N ASP A 47 -6.87 3.50 -2.30
CA ASP A 47 -8.08 2.89 -1.74
C ASP A 47 -8.95 2.16 -2.78
N GLU A 48 -8.89 2.61 -4.04
CA GLU A 48 -9.60 2.02 -5.17
C GLU A 48 -8.76 1.01 -5.95
N ALA A 49 -7.47 0.88 -5.64
CA ALA A 49 -6.61 -0.10 -6.29
C ALA A 49 -7.15 -1.52 -6.05
N ARG A 50 -7.26 -2.31 -7.12
CA ARG A 50 -7.72 -3.71 -7.06
C ARG A 50 -6.71 -4.60 -7.75
N CYS A 51 -6.42 -5.75 -7.15
CA CYS A 51 -5.61 -6.79 -7.75
C CYS A 51 -6.26 -7.23 -9.08
N PRO A 52 -5.51 -7.27 -10.19
CA PRO A 52 -6.04 -7.69 -11.48
C PRO A 52 -6.49 -9.15 -11.51
N HIS A 53 -5.97 -9.99 -10.59
CA HIS A 53 -6.27 -11.42 -10.53
C HIS A 53 -7.52 -11.74 -9.70
N CYS A 54 -7.60 -11.25 -8.46
CA CYS A 54 -8.70 -11.58 -7.55
C CYS A 54 -9.71 -10.44 -7.35
N ARG A 55 -9.48 -9.27 -7.96
CA ARG A 55 -10.35 -8.08 -7.87
C ARG A 55 -10.55 -7.48 -6.47
N HIS A 56 -9.81 -7.97 -5.47
CA HIS A 56 -9.78 -7.40 -4.13
C HIS A 56 -8.66 -6.37 -3.98
N HIS A 57 -8.74 -5.54 -2.94
CA HIS A 57 -7.66 -4.60 -2.64
C HIS A 57 -6.35 -5.37 -2.38
N PRO A 58 -5.17 -4.89 -2.85
CA PRO A 58 -3.89 -5.56 -2.64
C PRO A 58 -3.60 -5.90 -1.17
N GLN A 59 -4.18 -5.16 -0.23
CA GLN A 59 -4.01 -5.35 1.22
C GLN A 59 -5.00 -6.31 1.88
N GLY A 60 -5.94 -6.89 1.13
CA GLY A 60 -6.98 -7.74 1.68
C GLY A 60 -8.28 -7.01 2.01
N TYR A 61 -9.09 -7.62 2.87
CA TYR A 61 -10.49 -7.23 3.14
C TYR A 61 -10.64 -6.09 4.17
N ASP A 62 -9.62 -5.82 4.98
CA ASP A 62 -9.72 -5.01 6.20
C ASP A 62 -8.65 -3.87 6.26
N PRO A 63 -8.93 -2.73 6.92
CA PRO A 63 -7.97 -1.64 7.12
C PRO A 63 -6.66 -2.02 7.83
N ALA A 64 -6.54 -3.17 8.48
CA ALA A 64 -5.30 -3.66 9.10
C ALA A 64 -4.10 -3.77 8.13
N GLY A 65 -4.31 -3.69 6.81
CA GLY A 65 -3.24 -3.68 5.82
C GLY A 65 -2.89 -2.31 5.22
N ARG A 66 -3.44 -1.20 5.72
CA ARG A 66 -3.15 0.14 5.18
C ARG A 66 -1.76 0.67 5.53
N GLU A 67 -1.05 0.03 6.46
CA GLU A 67 0.24 0.49 6.98
C GLU A 67 1.46 -0.26 6.44
N SER A 68 1.26 -1.30 5.63
CA SER A 68 2.35 -2.09 5.04
C SER A 68 1.96 -2.67 3.68
N LEU A 69 2.92 -2.96 2.83
CA LEU A 69 2.77 -3.64 1.54
C LEU A 69 3.24 -5.07 1.67
N ALA A 70 2.46 -6.04 1.17
CA ALA A 70 2.99 -7.37 0.91
C ALA A 70 3.86 -7.32 -0.35
N THR A 71 5.09 -7.82 -0.24
CA THR A 71 6.08 -7.76 -1.32
C THR A 71 6.74 -9.11 -1.55
N ASP A 72 7.56 -9.23 -2.60
CA ASP A 72 8.39 -10.40 -2.82
C ASP A 72 9.42 -10.66 -1.70
N ALA A 73 9.82 -9.62 -0.95
CA ALA A 73 10.72 -9.73 0.20
C ALA A 73 10.01 -9.89 1.55
N GLY A 74 8.67 -10.04 1.56
CA GLY A 74 7.84 -10.06 2.77
C GLY A 74 7.08 -8.76 2.99
N GLU A 75 6.65 -8.50 4.22
CA GLU A 75 5.90 -7.29 4.56
C GLU A 75 6.81 -6.07 4.69
N THR A 76 6.55 -5.03 3.89
CA THR A 76 7.28 -3.76 3.91
C THR A 76 6.39 -2.67 4.50
N PRO A 77 6.76 -2.03 5.61
CA PRO A 77 5.97 -0.93 6.17
C PRO A 77 5.93 0.25 5.20
N LEU A 78 4.75 0.84 5.04
CA LEU A 78 4.60 2.10 4.33
C LEU A 78 5.21 3.21 5.20
N PRO A 79 5.90 4.20 4.60
CA PRO A 79 6.29 5.38 5.35
C PRO A 79 5.01 6.00 5.89
N ARG A 80 4.86 5.94 7.22
CA ARG A 80 3.66 6.44 7.90
C ARG A 80 3.39 7.85 7.38
N LEU A 81 2.14 8.13 7.03
CA LEU A 81 1.64 9.48 7.23
C LEU A 81 2.05 9.83 8.66
N GLN A 82 2.92 10.82 8.83
CA GLN A 82 2.94 11.55 10.08
C GLN A 82 1.60 12.30 10.15
N THR A 83 0.48 11.59 10.30
CA THR A 83 -0.67 12.17 10.96
C THR A 83 -0.17 12.49 12.34
N ALA A 84 0.02 13.79 12.58
CA ALA A 84 0.31 14.36 13.86
C ALA A 84 -0.81 14.00 14.84
N ASP A 85 -0.81 12.79 15.40
CA ASP A 85 -1.64 12.42 16.54
C ASP A 85 -1.05 11.21 17.26
N ALA A 86 0.03 11.47 18.02
CA ALA A 86 0.45 10.61 19.12
C ALA A 86 1.12 11.44 20.21
N LYS A 87 0.54 12.59 20.56
CA LYS A 87 0.83 13.25 21.84
C LYS A 87 -0.36 14.00 22.42
N ARG A 88 -1.54 13.38 22.43
CA ARG A 88 -2.58 13.74 23.39
C ARG A 88 -2.63 12.69 24.50
N LYS A 89 -1.60 12.70 25.36
CA LYS A 89 -1.72 12.09 26.71
C LYS A 89 -2.67 12.96 27.53
N THR A 90 -3.96 12.64 27.47
CA THR A 90 -4.95 12.94 28.53
C THR A 90 -5.34 11.57 29.07
N ALA A 91 -5.31 11.22 30.35
CA ALA A 91 -5.64 11.90 31.60
C ALA A 91 -4.70 11.37 32.73
N LYS A 92 -4.63 11.87 33.96
CA LYS A 92 -5.72 12.17 34.89
C LYS A 92 -5.15 12.91 36.12
N ARG A 93 -5.78 14.01 36.55
CA ARG A 93 -5.65 14.53 37.92
C ARG A 93 -6.16 13.47 38.89
N GLY A 94 -5.41 13.19 39.95
CA GLY A 94 -5.86 12.48 41.14
C GLY A 94 -5.20 13.15 42.34
N ASN A 95 -6.03 13.81 43.14
CA ASN A 95 -5.72 14.48 44.40
C ASN A 95 -5.28 13.49 45.48
#